data_AF-A0A515KRS5-F1
#
_entry.id   AF-A0A515KRS5-F1
#
_cell.length_a   1.000
_cell.length_b   1.000
_cell.length_c   1.000
_cell.angle_alpha   90.00
_cell.angle_beta   90.00
_cell.angle_gamma   90.00
#
_symmetry.space_group_name_H-M   'P 1'
#
loop_
_entity.id
_entity.type
_entity.pdbx_description
1 polymer ?
#
loop_
_entity_poly.entity_id
_entity_poly.type
_entity_poly.pdbx_seq_one_letter_code
_entity_poly.pdbx_strand_id
1 'polypeptide(L)'
;MKRHWMPLYIADYLAGTAHLTTAEQGAYLLLIMHYWSKGAPPISDEVARRVTRMTNHQWSKSLPVLKSFFLEDWRHERLEDELVQVAERSKANSANARKSHLSRSNLASDPQHTTTIYNQIINDEEGTRAAPAAEIEPASEATSLALAFLKAAGLADQSKLSPGWYGLNGRAAMWIAAGYSNAMIVEETKLVVQRSTDLKPIAYFEKAFATAYARQRRPLPVTTTPPPEQANAGQRRPHKQGRIYDALDGQIALARAFEQTDRGGGAAGCSEASRMLPTGRCE
;
A
#
# COMPACT_ATOMS: atom_id res chain seq x y z
N MET A 1 -7.52 -0.85 -25.43
CA MET A 1 -7.50 0.09 -24.27
C MET A 1 -6.05 0.43 -23.97
N LYS A 2 -5.71 1.71 -23.78
CA LYS A 2 -4.36 2.11 -23.37
C LYS A 2 -4.20 1.85 -21.86
N ARG A 3 -3.20 1.08 -21.46
CA ARG A 3 -2.86 0.81 -20.05
C ARG A 3 -1.80 1.84 -19.62
N HIS A 4 -2.15 2.72 -18.69
CA HIS A 4 -1.26 3.82 -18.25
C HIS A 4 -0.38 3.45 -17.05
N TRP A 5 -0.67 2.34 -16.39
CA TRP A 5 0.01 1.92 -15.16
C TRP A 5 0.30 0.41 -15.21
N MET A 6 1.47 0.01 -14.71
CA MET A 6 1.94 -1.37 -14.60
C MET A 6 2.48 -1.60 -13.18
N PRO A 7 2.10 -2.68 -12.49
CA PRO A 7 2.72 -3.04 -11.20
C PRO A 7 4.15 -3.53 -11.42
N LEU A 8 5.09 -2.99 -10.65
CA LEU A 8 6.49 -3.46 -10.63
C LEU A 8 6.97 -3.59 -9.19
N TYR A 9 7.10 -4.83 -8.72
CA TYR A 9 7.68 -5.14 -7.42
C TYR A 9 9.21 -5.07 -7.52
N ILE A 10 9.79 -4.02 -6.94
CA ILE A 10 11.21 -3.70 -7.08
C ILE A 10 12.09 -4.80 -6.46
N ALA A 11 11.72 -5.32 -5.29
CA ALA A 11 12.48 -6.36 -4.61
C ALA A 11 12.55 -7.65 -5.44
N ASP A 12 11.41 -8.14 -5.91
CA ASP A 12 11.33 -9.36 -6.73
C ASP A 12 12.03 -9.18 -8.07
N TYR A 13 11.88 -8.00 -8.68
CA TYR A 13 12.56 -7.64 -9.92
C TYR A 13 14.08 -7.70 -9.72
N LEU A 14 14.61 -6.99 -8.72
CA LEU A 14 16.06 -6.97 -8.47
C LEU A 14 16.60 -8.35 -8.09
N ALA A 15 15.87 -9.13 -7.30
CA ALA A 15 16.27 -10.49 -6.93
C ALA A 15 16.34 -11.41 -8.16
N GLY A 16 15.35 -11.34 -9.05
CA GLY A 16 15.31 -12.13 -10.28
C GLY A 16 16.32 -11.67 -11.34
N THR A 17 16.68 -10.38 -11.37
CA THR A 17 17.56 -9.81 -12.40
C THR A 17 18.99 -9.51 -11.95
N ALA A 18 19.38 -9.89 -10.73
CA ALA A 18 20.66 -9.50 -10.14
C ALA A 18 21.90 -9.99 -10.92
N HIS A 19 21.78 -11.13 -11.61
CA HIS A 19 22.88 -11.75 -12.35
C HIS A 19 23.04 -11.20 -13.79
N LEU A 20 22.10 -10.38 -14.26
CA LEU A 20 22.18 -9.76 -15.58
C LEU A 20 23.05 -8.51 -15.57
N THR A 21 23.67 -8.23 -16.71
CA THR A 21 24.33 -6.93 -16.93
C THR A 21 23.31 -5.79 -16.98
N THR A 22 23.75 -4.55 -16.74
CA THR A 22 22.87 -3.36 -16.79
C THR A 22 22.12 -3.23 -18.13
N ALA A 23 22.79 -3.58 -19.24
CA ALA A 23 22.17 -3.54 -20.57
C ALA A 23 21.08 -4.59 -20.73
N GLU A 24 21.30 -5.82 -20.23
CA GLU A 24 20.32 -6.89 -20.27
C GLU A 24 19.15 -6.63 -19.31
N GLN A 25 19.40 -6.05 -18.13
CA GLN A 25 18.35 -5.60 -17.22
C GLN A 25 17.45 -4.55 -17.91
N GLY A 26 18.04 -3.56 -18.57
CA GLY A 26 17.30 -2.57 -19.35
C GLY A 26 16.51 -3.19 -20.50
N ALA A 27 17.10 -4.14 -21.22
CA ALA A 27 16.44 -4.87 -22.30
C ALA A 27 15.24 -5.67 -21.79
N TYR A 28 15.39 -6.43 -20.69
CA TYR A 28 14.31 -7.16 -20.06
C TYR A 28 13.16 -6.22 -19.63
N LEU A 29 13.51 -5.10 -18.98
CA LEU A 29 12.54 -4.09 -18.57
C LEU A 29 11.75 -3.50 -19.76
N LEU A 30 12.43 -3.21 -20.87
CA LEU A 30 11.79 -2.70 -22.09
C LEU A 30 10.84 -3.73 -22.71
N LEU A 31 11.21 -5.02 -22.68
CA LEU A 31 10.35 -6.10 -23.18
C LEU A 31 9.06 -6.22 -22.36
N ILE A 32 9.15 -6.26 -21.02
CA ILE A 32 7.96 -6.36 -20.17
C ILE A 32 7.05 -5.12 -20.29
N MET A 33 7.63 -3.92 -20.45
CA MET A 33 6.87 -2.69 -20.70
C MET A 33 6.14 -2.72 -22.04
N HIS A 34 6.80 -3.18 -23.10
CA HIS A 34 6.16 -3.36 -24.40
C HIS A 34 5.04 -4.40 -24.33
N TYR A 35 5.31 -5.53 -23.70
CA TYR A 35 4.35 -6.60 -23.47
C TYR A 35 3.11 -6.05 -22.76
N TRP A 36 3.28 -5.30 -21.67
CA TRP A 36 2.17 -4.71 -20.92
C TRP A 36 1.34 -3.72 -21.74
N SER A 37 2.03 -2.82 -22.45
CA SER A 37 1.40 -1.77 -23.26
C SER A 37 0.55 -2.35 -24.39
N LYS A 38 1.07 -3.37 -25.09
CA LYS A 38 0.34 -4.07 -26.16
C LYS A 38 -0.65 -5.09 -25.63
N GLY A 39 -0.36 -5.71 -24.49
CA GLY A 39 -1.07 -6.88 -23.94
C GLY A 39 -0.81 -8.15 -24.74
N ALA A 40 0.34 -8.24 -25.42
CA ALA A 40 0.71 -9.38 -26.25
C ALA A 40 2.24 -9.50 -26.30
N PRO A 41 2.77 -10.74 -26.42
CA PRO A 41 4.20 -10.95 -26.61
C PRO A 41 4.72 -10.33 -27.92
N PRO A 42 6.02 -10.02 -28.00
CA PRO A 42 6.68 -9.75 -29.28
C PRO A 42 6.46 -10.89 -30.27
N ILE A 43 6.09 -10.55 -31.51
CA ILE A 43 5.77 -11.53 -32.57
C ILE A 43 7.01 -12.32 -33.02
N SER A 44 8.20 -11.71 -32.92
CA SER A 44 9.46 -12.35 -33.33
C SER A 44 10.66 -11.77 -32.58
N ASP A 45 11.77 -12.50 -32.62
CA ASP A 45 13.04 -12.09 -32.01
C ASP A 45 13.54 -10.75 -32.59
N GLU A 46 13.26 -10.47 -33.86
CA GLU A 46 13.62 -9.20 -34.50
C GLU A 46 12.79 -8.02 -33.96
N VAL A 47 11.51 -8.25 -33.65
CA VAL A 47 10.67 -7.24 -32.97
C VAL A 47 11.18 -7.03 -31.55
N ALA A 48 11.48 -8.10 -30.83
CA ALA A 48 12.02 -8.04 -29.47
C ALA A 48 13.33 -7.22 -29.44
N ARG A 49 14.25 -7.47 -30.38
CA ARG A 49 15.49 -6.69 -30.54
C ARG A 49 15.24 -5.20 -30.76
N ARG A 50 14.28 -4.84 -31.63
CA ARG A 50 13.95 -3.43 -31.90
C ARG A 50 13.36 -2.75 -30.66
N VAL A 51 12.53 -3.47 -29.91
CA VAL A 51 11.94 -2.98 -28.65
C VAL A 51 13.02 -2.70 -27.61
N THR A 52 14.01 -3.58 -27.46
CA THR A 52 15.12 -3.40 -26.51
C THR A 52 16.14 -2.36 -26.97
N ARG A 53 16.05 -1.89 -28.22
CA ARG A 53 16.97 -0.92 -28.84
C ARG A 53 18.42 -1.42 -28.90
N MET A 54 18.61 -2.73 -28.88
CA MET A 54 19.94 -3.34 -28.97
C MET A 54 20.41 -3.44 -30.42
N THR A 55 21.72 -3.29 -30.61
CA THR A 55 22.38 -3.66 -31.87
C THR A 55 22.32 -5.18 -32.08
N ASN A 56 22.47 -5.64 -33.34
CA ASN A 56 22.44 -7.08 -33.66
C ASN A 56 23.49 -7.88 -32.87
N HIS A 57 24.68 -7.31 -32.68
CA HIS A 57 25.77 -7.96 -31.95
C HIS A 57 25.50 -8.04 -30.43
N GLN A 58 24.91 -7.00 -29.83
CA GLN A 58 24.52 -7.06 -28.41
C GLN A 58 23.37 -8.05 -28.20
N TRP A 59 22.42 -8.05 -29.13
CA TRP A 59 21.26 -8.93 -29.09
C TRP A 59 21.64 -10.40 -29.17
N SER A 60 22.52 -10.79 -30.10
CA SER A 60 22.91 -12.19 -30.24
C SER A 60 23.56 -12.76 -28.97
N LYS A 61 24.30 -11.93 -28.23
CA LYS A 61 24.89 -12.32 -26.93
C LYS A 61 23.87 -12.38 -25.80
N SER A 62 22.91 -11.45 -25.78
CA SER A 62 21.94 -11.29 -24.68
C SER A 62 20.71 -12.18 -24.84
N LEU A 63 20.37 -12.59 -26.06
CA LEU A 63 19.16 -13.35 -26.38
C LEU A 63 19.02 -14.64 -25.56
N PRO A 64 20.06 -15.49 -25.40
CA PRO A 64 19.92 -16.73 -24.63
C PRO A 64 19.53 -16.46 -23.17
N VAL A 65 20.14 -15.44 -22.55
CA VAL A 65 19.85 -15.07 -21.16
C VAL A 65 18.46 -14.48 -21.06
N LEU A 66 18.09 -13.53 -21.94
CA LEU A 66 16.76 -12.92 -21.93
C LEU A 66 15.67 -13.96 -22.17
N LYS A 67 15.87 -14.89 -23.11
CA LYS A 67 14.89 -15.92 -23.46
C LYS A 67 14.65 -16.91 -22.32
N SER A 68 15.56 -17.03 -21.34
CA SER A 68 15.34 -17.85 -20.14
C SER A 68 14.26 -17.30 -19.19
N PHE A 69 13.95 -16.00 -19.26
CA PHE A 69 12.88 -15.37 -18.47
C PHE A 69 11.49 -15.51 -19.10
N PHE A 70 11.44 -15.90 -20.36
CA PHE A 70 10.20 -16.05 -21.10
C PHE A 70 9.97 -17.53 -21.40
N LEU A 71 8.70 -17.90 -21.47
CA LEU A 71 8.27 -19.19 -22.02
C LEU A 71 8.44 -19.17 -23.55
N GLU A 72 8.04 -20.27 -24.19
CA GLU A 72 7.88 -20.33 -25.64
C GLU A 72 7.01 -19.15 -26.15
N ASP A 73 7.33 -18.67 -27.35
CA ASP A 73 6.70 -17.51 -27.98
C ASP A 73 6.74 -16.20 -27.17
N TRP A 74 7.80 -16.00 -26.38
CA TRP A 74 8.03 -14.79 -25.58
C TRP A 74 6.95 -14.52 -24.51
N ARG A 75 6.21 -15.54 -24.09
CA ARG A 75 5.17 -15.39 -23.06
C ARG A 75 5.79 -15.26 -21.67
N HIS A 76 5.18 -14.46 -20.82
CA HIS A 76 5.62 -14.27 -19.45
C HIS A 76 4.47 -14.54 -18.49
N GLU A 77 4.57 -15.62 -17.71
CA GLU A 77 3.51 -16.13 -16.83
C GLU A 77 2.92 -15.03 -15.92
N ARG A 78 3.79 -14.38 -15.15
CA ARG A 78 3.38 -13.27 -14.26
C ARG A 78 2.62 -12.14 -14.98
N LEU A 79 3.05 -11.74 -16.18
CA LEU A 79 2.40 -10.63 -16.89
C LEU A 79 1.02 -11.03 -17.40
N GLU A 80 0.85 -12.29 -17.82
CA GLU A 80 -0.45 -12.80 -18.27
C GLU A 80 -1.46 -12.77 -17.11
N ASP A 81 -1.06 -13.24 -15.92
CA ASP A 81 -1.89 -13.21 -14.72
C ASP A 81 -2.26 -11.78 -14.31
N GLU A 82 -1.28 -10.88 -14.31
CA GLU A 82 -1.51 -9.46 -14.00
C GLU A 82 -2.42 -8.78 -15.03
N LEU A 83 -2.30 -9.13 -16.32
CA LEU A 83 -3.16 -8.61 -17.38
C LEU A 83 -4.60 -9.08 -17.23
N VAL A 84 -4.83 -10.34 -16.86
CA VAL A 84 -6.16 -10.88 -16.55
C VAL A 84 -6.78 -10.12 -15.37
N GLN A 85 -6.04 -9.98 -14.26
CA GLN A 85 -6.51 -9.25 -13.09
C GLN A 85 -6.87 -7.79 -13.39
N VAL A 86 -6.04 -7.09 -14.18
CA VAL A 86 -6.32 -5.70 -14.57
C VAL A 86 -7.55 -5.62 -15.47
N ALA A 87 -7.75 -6.59 -16.37
CA ALA A 87 -8.93 -6.64 -17.22
C ALA A 87 -10.22 -6.84 -16.39
N GLU A 88 -10.18 -7.72 -15.38
CA GLU A 88 -11.30 -7.95 -14.46
C GLU A 88 -11.63 -6.70 -13.63
N ARG A 89 -10.60 -6.07 -13.03
CA ARG A 89 -10.77 -4.82 -12.26
C ARG A 89 -11.34 -3.70 -13.12
N SER A 90 -10.87 -3.58 -14.37
CA SER A 90 -11.38 -2.59 -15.33
C SER A 90 -12.87 -2.82 -15.64
N LYS A 91 -13.28 -4.09 -15.88
CA LYS A 91 -14.69 -4.44 -16.10
C LYS A 91 -15.56 -4.10 -14.88
N ALA A 92 -15.11 -4.48 -13.68
CA ALA A 92 -15.82 -4.18 -12.43
C ALA A 92 -15.97 -2.67 -12.20
N ASN A 93 -14.89 -1.90 -12.39
CA ASN A 93 -14.90 -0.46 -12.24
C ASN A 93 -15.81 0.22 -13.27
N SER A 94 -15.81 -0.26 -14.53
CA SER A 94 -16.72 0.23 -15.56
C SER A 94 -18.18 -0.05 -15.21
N ALA A 95 -18.50 -1.25 -14.71
CA ALA A 95 -19.85 -1.59 -14.27
C ALA A 95 -20.31 -0.72 -13.09
N ASN A 96 -19.44 -0.50 -12.11
CA ASN A 96 -19.73 0.37 -10.96
C ASN A 96 -19.92 1.83 -11.37
N ALA A 97 -19.09 2.33 -12.29
CA ALA A 97 -19.24 3.68 -12.85
C ALA A 97 -20.57 3.84 -13.59
N ARG A 98 -20.96 2.85 -14.41
CA ARG A 98 -22.27 2.83 -15.08
C ARG A 98 -23.43 2.82 -14.09
N LYS A 99 -23.38 1.96 -13.07
CA LYS A 99 -24.40 1.93 -12.00
C LYS A 99 -24.52 3.27 -11.29
N SER A 100 -23.40 3.90 -10.93
CA SER A 100 -23.40 5.22 -10.31
C SER A 100 -23.98 6.29 -11.24
N HIS A 101 -23.59 6.29 -12.51
CA HIS A 101 -24.13 7.23 -13.49
C HIS A 101 -25.63 7.05 -13.70
N LEU A 102 -26.11 5.80 -13.81
CA LEU A 102 -27.53 5.49 -13.92
C LEU A 102 -28.30 5.93 -12.67
N SER A 103 -27.79 5.67 -11.46
CA SER A 103 -28.44 6.13 -10.23
C SER A 103 -28.58 7.65 -10.18
N ARG A 104 -27.52 8.39 -10.58
CA ARG A 104 -27.54 9.85 -10.66
C ARG A 104 -28.49 10.36 -11.74
N SER A 105 -28.52 9.68 -12.89
CA SER A 105 -29.43 10.01 -13.98
C SER A 105 -30.88 9.79 -13.56
N ASN A 106 -31.20 8.70 -12.88
CA ASN A 106 -32.54 8.42 -12.38
C ASN A 106 -32.97 9.45 -11.33
N LEU A 107 -32.07 9.83 -10.41
CA LEU A 107 -32.29 10.93 -9.46
C LEU A 107 -32.55 12.28 -10.17
N ALA A 108 -31.92 12.52 -11.32
CA ALA A 108 -32.11 13.74 -12.11
C ALA A 108 -33.35 13.69 -13.03
N SER A 109 -33.83 12.49 -13.39
CA SER A 109 -34.92 12.28 -14.35
C SER A 109 -36.27 12.07 -13.69
N ASP A 110 -36.32 11.83 -12.38
CA ASP A 110 -37.55 11.71 -11.61
C ASP A 110 -38.06 13.11 -11.20
N PRO A 111 -39.12 13.66 -11.84
CA PRO A 111 -39.67 14.96 -11.49
C PRO A 111 -40.36 14.93 -10.11
N GLN A 112 -40.71 13.74 -9.61
CA GLN A 112 -41.45 13.60 -8.35
C GLN A 112 -40.56 13.88 -7.12
N HIS A 113 -39.24 13.69 -7.21
CA HIS A 113 -38.34 13.93 -6.07
C HIS A 113 -38.04 15.42 -5.84
N THR A 114 -38.06 16.26 -6.89
CA THR A 114 -37.96 17.72 -6.76
C THR A 114 -39.31 18.35 -6.45
N THR A 115 -40.42 17.79 -6.95
CA THR A 115 -41.77 18.28 -6.67
C THR A 115 -42.31 17.90 -5.29
N THR A 116 -41.88 16.78 -4.69
CA THR A 116 -42.32 16.38 -3.33
C THR A 116 -41.84 17.37 -2.26
N ILE A 117 -40.67 17.98 -2.42
CA ILE A 117 -40.17 19.01 -1.48
C ILE A 117 -40.94 20.33 -1.65
N TYR A 118 -41.34 20.70 -2.87
CA TYR A 118 -42.03 21.97 -3.13
C TYR A 118 -43.52 21.95 -2.80
N ASN A 119 -44.22 20.82 -3.04
CA ASN A 119 -45.66 20.72 -2.75
C ASN A 119 -45.97 20.52 -1.26
N GLN A 120 -45.02 20.03 -0.47
CA GLN A 120 -45.15 20.03 1.00
C GLN A 120 -45.09 21.44 1.60
N ILE A 121 -44.48 22.41 0.92
CA ILE A 121 -44.36 23.79 1.42
C ILE A 121 -45.61 24.63 1.06
N ILE A 122 -46.25 24.35 -0.08
CA ILE A 122 -47.38 25.16 -0.58
C ILE A 122 -48.73 24.73 0.03
N ASN A 123 -48.90 23.47 0.40
CA ASN A 123 -50.18 22.97 0.93
C ASN A 123 -50.46 23.40 2.39
N ASP A 124 -49.50 24.03 3.07
CA ASP A 124 -49.65 24.51 4.46
C ASP A 124 -50.12 25.99 4.55
N GLU A 125 -50.28 26.70 3.42
CA GLU A 125 -50.61 28.14 3.43
C GLU A 125 -52.11 28.48 3.31
N GLU A 126 -53.00 27.52 3.08
CA GLU A 126 -54.46 27.77 3.06
C GLU A 126 -55.12 27.47 4.42
N GLY A 127 -54.70 28.21 5.44
CA GLY A 127 -55.30 28.19 6.77
C GLY A 127 -55.11 29.54 7.47
N THR A 128 -56.14 30.38 7.42
CA THR A 128 -56.20 31.71 8.04
C THR A 128 -55.56 31.81 9.43
N ARG A 129 -54.47 32.59 9.49
CA ARG A 129 -54.03 33.49 10.58
C ARG A 129 -54.61 33.23 11.98
N ALA A 130 -53.90 32.43 12.75
CA ALA A 130 -53.65 32.68 14.16
C ALA A 130 -52.26 32.11 14.46
N ALA A 131 -51.29 32.95 14.80
CA ALA A 131 -49.99 32.49 15.26
C ALA A 131 -50.21 31.82 16.64
N PRO A 132 -50.03 30.50 16.80
CA PRO A 132 -49.78 29.97 18.12
C PRO A 132 -48.31 30.26 18.42
N ALA A 133 -48.07 31.09 19.43
CA ALA A 133 -46.79 31.19 20.10
C ALA A 133 -46.50 29.86 20.80
N ALA A 134 -46.11 28.83 20.04
CA ALA A 134 -45.77 27.51 20.51
C ALA A 134 -44.26 27.26 20.28
N GLU A 135 -43.50 27.44 21.37
CA GLU A 135 -42.23 26.80 21.73
C GLU A 135 -41.11 26.72 20.65
N ILE A 136 -40.26 27.75 20.66
CA ILE A 136 -38.99 27.83 19.94
C ILE A 136 -37.89 27.21 20.82
N GLU A 137 -37.60 25.93 20.68
CA GLU A 137 -36.47 25.27 21.39
C GLU A 137 -35.39 24.64 20.48
N PRO A 138 -35.64 24.08 19.26
CA PRO A 138 -34.57 23.47 18.46
C PRO A 138 -33.73 24.47 17.63
N ALA A 139 -34.20 25.71 17.47
CA ALA A 139 -33.52 26.73 16.66
C ALA A 139 -32.23 27.24 17.33
N SER A 140 -32.15 27.23 18.66
CA SER A 140 -30.98 27.71 19.40
C SER A 140 -29.80 26.72 19.30
N GLU A 141 -30.07 25.43 19.46
CA GLU A 141 -29.05 24.37 19.43
C GLU A 141 -28.48 24.19 18.02
N ALA A 142 -29.36 24.14 17.00
CA ALA A 142 -28.93 24.06 15.60
C ALA A 142 -28.06 25.25 15.19
N THR A 143 -28.41 26.45 15.64
CA THR A 143 -27.61 27.66 15.38
C THR A 143 -26.25 27.59 16.09
N SER A 144 -26.21 27.11 17.33
CA SER A 144 -24.95 26.94 18.07
C SER A 144 -23.99 25.94 17.40
N LEU A 145 -24.53 24.83 16.89
CA LEU A 145 -23.76 23.82 16.18
C LEU A 145 -23.27 24.36 14.84
N ALA A 146 -24.13 25.06 14.08
CA ALA A 146 -23.74 25.69 12.82
C ALA A 146 -22.59 26.69 13.02
N LEU A 147 -22.64 27.51 14.08
CA LEU A 147 -21.57 28.43 14.45
C LEU A 147 -20.28 27.70 14.87
N ALA A 148 -20.40 26.61 15.63
CA ALA A 148 -19.25 25.81 16.04
C ALA A 148 -18.56 25.16 14.82
N PHE A 149 -19.34 24.65 13.87
CA PHE A 149 -18.84 24.13 12.59
C PHE A 149 -18.13 25.21 11.77
N LEU A 150 -18.72 26.39 11.61
CA LEU A 150 -18.10 27.50 10.89
C LEU A 150 -16.78 27.95 11.51
N LYS A 151 -16.74 28.05 12.84
CA LYS A 151 -15.51 28.35 13.58
C LYS A 151 -14.44 27.29 13.37
N ALA A 152 -14.81 26.01 13.37
CA ALA A 152 -13.89 24.90 13.11
C ALA A 152 -13.40 24.88 11.65
N ALA A 153 -14.24 25.30 10.70
CA ALA A 153 -13.90 25.42 9.29
C ALA A 153 -13.01 26.64 8.96
N GLY A 154 -12.72 27.51 9.94
CA GLY A 154 -11.96 28.74 9.74
C GLY A 154 -12.76 29.89 9.11
N LEU A 155 -14.09 29.75 9.03
CA LEU A 155 -15.02 30.68 8.40
C LEU A 155 -15.86 31.42 9.45
N ALA A 156 -15.19 32.07 10.40
CA ALA A 156 -15.87 32.79 11.49
C ALA A 156 -16.68 34.02 11.00
N ASP A 157 -16.31 34.57 9.85
CA ASP A 157 -16.93 35.76 9.25
C ASP A 157 -17.98 35.33 8.20
N GLN A 158 -19.25 35.37 8.60
CA GLN A 158 -20.38 34.91 7.78
C GLN A 158 -20.53 35.69 6.46
N SER A 159 -20.00 36.91 6.40
CA SER A 159 -20.04 37.77 5.20
C SER A 159 -19.22 37.23 4.02
N LYS A 160 -18.27 36.33 4.28
CA LYS A 160 -17.36 35.76 3.27
C LYS A 160 -17.77 34.37 2.78
N LEU A 161 -18.94 33.89 3.19
CA LEU A 161 -19.42 32.55 2.83
C LEU A 161 -19.86 32.51 1.36
N SER A 162 -19.36 31.52 0.64
CA SER A 162 -19.85 31.18 -0.70
C SER A 162 -21.33 30.74 -0.65
N PRO A 163 -22.14 30.95 -1.70
CA PRO A 163 -23.57 30.62 -1.69
C PRO A 163 -23.90 29.16 -1.33
N GLY A 164 -22.99 28.22 -1.60
CA GLY A 164 -23.14 26.82 -1.20
C GLY A 164 -23.08 26.57 0.31
N TRP A 165 -22.79 27.59 1.11
CA TRP A 165 -22.73 27.56 2.57
C TRP A 165 -23.95 28.20 3.25
N TYR A 166 -24.93 28.69 2.48
CA TYR A 166 -26.19 29.19 3.05
C TYR A 166 -27.08 28.03 3.57
N GLY A 167 -28.03 28.37 4.44
CA GLY A 167 -28.96 27.39 5.03
C GLY A 167 -28.34 26.45 6.07
N LEU A 168 -27.16 26.78 6.60
CA LEU A 168 -26.44 25.97 7.59
C LEU A 168 -27.24 25.61 8.83
N ASN A 169 -28.08 26.53 9.33
CA ASN A 169 -28.93 26.25 10.50
C ASN A 169 -29.91 25.10 10.22
N GLY A 170 -30.50 25.05 9.02
CA GLY A 170 -31.37 23.94 8.60
C GLY A 170 -30.59 22.62 8.45
N ARG A 171 -29.36 22.68 7.94
CA ARG A 171 -28.50 21.49 7.84
C ARG A 171 -28.04 20.99 9.20
N ALA A 172 -27.70 21.89 10.12
CA ALA A 172 -27.35 21.57 11.50
C ALA A 172 -28.53 20.89 12.22
N ALA A 173 -29.76 21.37 12.02
CA ALA A 173 -30.95 20.69 12.54
C ALA A 173 -31.08 19.26 11.99
N MET A 174 -30.82 19.05 10.69
CA MET A 174 -30.80 17.68 10.12
C MET A 174 -29.69 16.80 10.70
N TRP A 175 -28.51 17.36 10.99
CA TRP A 175 -27.41 16.62 11.62
C TRP A 175 -27.75 16.19 13.05
N ILE A 176 -28.39 17.08 13.82
CA ILE A 176 -28.89 16.77 15.17
C ILE A 176 -29.97 15.68 15.08
N ALA A 177 -30.92 15.80 14.14
CA ALA A 177 -31.96 14.80 13.91
C ALA A 177 -31.38 13.44 13.49
N ALA A 178 -30.28 13.42 12.73
CA ALA A 178 -29.54 12.20 12.37
C ALA A 178 -28.73 11.60 13.55
N GLY A 179 -28.66 12.31 14.68
CA GLY A 179 -27.95 11.90 15.88
C GLY A 179 -26.45 12.17 15.85
N TYR A 180 -25.98 13.09 15.01
CA TYR A 180 -24.57 13.51 14.99
C TYR A 180 -24.29 14.46 16.16
N SER A 181 -23.28 14.15 16.96
CA SER A 181 -22.90 15.00 18.09
C SER A 181 -22.10 16.23 17.65
N ASN A 182 -22.26 17.34 18.36
CA ASN A 182 -21.54 18.60 18.11
C ASN A 182 -20.01 18.39 18.16
N ALA A 183 -19.52 17.66 19.17
CA ALA A 183 -18.10 17.35 19.31
C ALA A 183 -17.54 16.60 18.09
N MET A 184 -18.25 15.58 17.60
CA MET A 184 -17.83 14.80 16.43
C MET A 184 -17.72 15.67 15.18
N ILE A 185 -18.72 16.53 14.94
CA ILE A 185 -18.74 17.44 13.80
C ILE A 185 -17.55 18.41 13.86
N VAL A 186 -17.27 19.00 15.02
CA VAL A 186 -16.15 19.93 15.20
C VAL A 186 -14.80 19.23 14.99
N GLU A 187 -14.61 18.04 15.56
CA GLU A 187 -13.37 17.27 15.42
C GLU A 187 -13.10 16.86 13.97
N GLU A 188 -14.07 16.26 13.31
CA GLU A 188 -13.95 15.84 11.91
C GLU A 188 -13.73 17.04 10.98
N THR A 189 -14.36 18.18 11.26
CA THR A 189 -14.14 19.41 10.50
C THR A 189 -12.69 19.89 10.63
N LYS A 190 -12.13 19.90 11.86
CA LYS A 190 -10.72 20.25 12.08
C LYS A 190 -9.78 19.30 11.35
N LEU A 191 -10.07 17.99 11.36
CA LEU A 191 -9.27 17.00 10.65
C LEU A 191 -9.28 17.24 9.13
N VAL A 192 -10.43 17.57 8.55
CA VAL A 192 -10.55 17.88 7.12
C VAL A 192 -9.77 19.15 6.76
N VAL A 193 -9.87 20.19 7.57
CA VAL A 193 -9.16 21.47 7.36
C VAL A 193 -7.64 21.29 7.50
N GLN A 194 -7.16 20.52 8.47
CA GLN A 194 -5.72 20.23 8.61
C GLN A 194 -5.14 19.49 7.40
N ARG A 195 -5.95 18.66 6.74
CA ARG A 195 -5.52 17.83 5.61
C ARG A 195 -5.55 18.55 4.27
N SER A 196 -6.32 19.63 4.14
CA SER A 196 -6.59 20.32 2.87
C SER A 196 -6.36 21.81 3.01
N THR A 197 -5.55 22.40 2.13
CA THR A 197 -5.33 23.85 2.05
C THR A 197 -6.56 24.60 1.56
N ASP A 198 -7.37 23.96 0.71
CA ASP A 198 -8.55 24.57 0.11
C ASP A 198 -9.84 24.22 0.88
N LEU A 199 -10.77 25.18 0.95
CA LEU A 199 -12.09 24.99 1.52
C LEU A 199 -12.92 24.00 0.68
N LYS A 200 -13.35 22.90 1.29
CA LYS A 200 -14.21 21.90 0.65
C LYS A 200 -15.68 22.32 0.68
N PRO A 201 -16.54 21.86 -0.25
CA PRO A 201 -17.98 22.12 -0.16
C PRO A 201 -18.63 21.39 1.02
N ILE A 202 -19.77 21.88 1.54
CA ILE A 202 -20.47 21.29 2.69
C ILE A 202 -20.75 19.79 2.50
N ALA A 203 -21.14 19.36 1.30
CA ALA A 203 -21.43 17.94 1.01
C ALA A 203 -20.24 17.01 1.29
N TYR A 204 -18.99 17.52 1.20
CA TYR A 204 -17.80 16.74 1.55
C TYR A 204 -17.72 16.50 3.06
N PHE A 205 -18.00 17.52 3.87
CA PHE A 205 -18.03 17.44 5.33
C PHE A 205 -19.15 16.51 5.81
N GLU A 206 -20.35 16.58 5.23
CA GLU A 206 -21.45 15.68 5.58
C GLU A 206 -21.11 14.21 5.35
N LYS A 207 -20.36 13.89 4.29
CA LYS A 207 -19.85 12.54 4.05
C LYS A 207 -18.81 12.11 5.10
N ALA A 208 -17.96 13.04 5.53
CA ALA A 208 -17.00 12.79 6.61
C ALA A 208 -17.72 12.50 7.92
N PHE A 209 -18.73 13.30 8.29
CA PHE A 209 -19.54 13.10 9.49
C PHE A 209 -20.27 11.76 9.47
N ALA A 210 -20.91 11.39 8.35
CA ALA A 210 -21.57 10.10 8.20
C ALA A 210 -20.59 8.92 8.37
N THR A 211 -19.37 9.06 7.84
CA THR A 211 -18.31 8.05 7.96
C THR A 211 -17.83 7.91 9.41
N ALA A 212 -17.61 9.03 10.10
CA ALA A 212 -17.20 9.06 11.50
C ALA A 212 -18.27 8.47 12.42
N TYR A 213 -19.53 8.84 12.19
CA TYR A 213 -20.67 8.28 12.90
C TYR A 213 -20.79 6.77 12.73
N ALA A 214 -20.64 6.28 11.49
CA ALA A 214 -20.65 4.85 11.22
C ALA A 214 -19.51 4.12 11.94
N ARG A 215 -18.32 4.74 12.08
CA ARG A 215 -17.20 4.16 12.82
C ARG A 215 -17.50 4.02 14.31
N GLN A 216 -18.11 5.04 14.92
CA GLN A 216 -18.49 5.01 16.35
C GLN A 216 -19.50 3.89 16.66
N ARG A 217 -20.36 3.55 15.69
CA ARG A 217 -21.38 2.49 15.81
C ARG A 217 -20.89 1.11 15.39
N ARG A 218 -19.62 0.94 15.02
CA ARG A 218 -19.10 -0.39 14.65
C ARG A 218 -19.06 -1.28 15.91
N PRO A 219 -19.65 -2.48 15.87
CA PRO A 219 -19.44 -3.45 16.95
C PRO A 219 -17.95 -3.78 17.02
N LEU A 220 -17.44 -3.94 18.25
CA LEU A 220 -16.04 -4.29 18.47
C LEU A 220 -15.71 -5.58 17.69
N PRO A 221 -14.55 -5.64 17.03
CA PRO A 221 -14.15 -6.86 16.35
C PRO A 221 -14.01 -7.97 17.39
N VAL A 222 -14.76 -9.05 17.21
CA VAL A 222 -14.61 -10.24 18.05
C VAL A 222 -13.25 -10.85 17.72
N THR A 223 -12.31 -10.73 18.65
CA THR A 223 -11.01 -11.39 18.53
C THR A 223 -11.21 -12.87 18.77
N THR A 224 -11.38 -13.64 17.71
CA THR A 224 -11.19 -15.09 17.77
C THR A 224 -9.71 -15.32 18.01
N THR A 225 -9.30 -15.39 19.28
CA THR A 225 -7.96 -15.86 19.59
C THR A 225 -7.90 -17.30 19.11
N PRO A 226 -6.98 -17.64 18.18
CA PRO A 226 -6.76 -19.05 17.87
C PRO A 226 -6.42 -19.75 19.20
N PRO A 227 -6.94 -20.98 19.43
CA PRO A 227 -6.55 -21.76 20.59
C PRO A 227 -5.02 -21.77 20.69
N PRO A 228 -4.43 -21.72 21.91
CA PRO A 228 -3.00 -21.78 22.06
C PRO A 228 -2.50 -23.00 21.28
N GLU A 229 -1.72 -22.74 20.23
CA GLU A 229 -1.04 -23.80 19.52
C GLU A 229 -0.23 -24.54 20.57
N GLN A 230 -0.60 -25.78 20.87
CA GLN A 230 0.28 -26.66 21.60
C GLN A 230 1.47 -26.85 20.69
N ALA A 231 2.46 -25.97 20.83
CA ALA A 231 3.78 -26.19 20.31
C ALA A 231 4.23 -27.49 20.95
N ASN A 232 4.00 -28.60 20.25
CA ASN A 232 4.74 -29.81 20.47
C ASN A 232 6.18 -29.38 20.29
N ALA A 233 6.86 -29.14 21.42
CA ALA A 233 8.29 -29.01 21.50
C ALA A 233 8.88 -30.38 21.14
N GLY A 234 8.69 -30.78 19.87
CA GLY A 234 9.49 -31.82 19.26
C GLY A 234 10.92 -31.37 19.49
N GLN A 235 11.64 -32.15 20.29
CA GLN A 235 12.99 -31.85 20.73
C GLN A 235 13.77 -31.24 19.56
N ARG A 236 14.06 -29.94 19.64
CA ARG A 236 15.01 -29.34 18.73
C ARG A 236 16.28 -30.15 18.87
N ARG A 237 16.70 -30.84 17.81
CA ARG A 237 17.99 -31.53 17.78
C ARG A 237 19.03 -30.52 18.24
N PRO A 238 19.87 -30.84 19.26
CA PRO A 238 20.83 -29.89 19.76
C PRO A 238 21.73 -29.46 18.58
N HIS A 239 21.73 -28.16 18.32
CA HIS A 239 22.61 -27.53 17.35
C HIS A 239 24.04 -27.94 17.75
N LYS A 240 24.82 -28.52 16.83
CA LYS A 240 26.23 -28.90 17.07
C LYS A 240 27.07 -27.64 17.36
N GLN A 241 27.02 -27.16 18.60
CA GLN A 241 27.91 -26.12 19.16
C GLN A 241 29.18 -26.73 19.79
N GLY A 242 29.51 -28.00 19.49
CA GLY A 242 30.74 -28.64 19.99
C GLY A 242 32.01 -28.21 19.24
N ARG A 243 31.93 -27.75 17.99
CA ARG A 243 33.14 -27.62 17.15
C ARG A 243 34.15 -26.55 17.57
N ILE A 244 33.74 -25.51 18.30
CA ILE A 244 34.64 -24.41 18.68
C ILE A 244 35.35 -24.72 19.99
N TYR A 245 34.62 -25.19 21.00
CA TYR A 245 35.20 -25.52 22.30
C TYR A 245 36.07 -26.80 22.24
N ASP A 246 35.66 -27.82 21.48
CA ASP A 246 36.45 -29.05 21.31
C ASP A 246 37.80 -28.77 20.60
N ALA A 247 37.82 -27.81 19.65
CA ALA A 247 39.05 -27.40 18.97
C ALA A 247 39.97 -26.59 19.89
N LEU A 248 39.40 -25.74 20.75
CA LEU A 248 40.14 -24.95 21.72
C LEU A 248 40.76 -25.84 22.81
N ASP A 249 40.00 -26.80 23.34
CA ASP A 249 40.48 -27.75 24.32
C ASP A 249 41.58 -28.66 23.75
N GLY A 250 41.48 -29.04 22.47
CA GLY A 250 42.54 -29.76 21.77
C GLY A 250 43.84 -28.96 21.65
N GLN A 251 43.76 -27.65 21.37
CA GLN A 251 44.95 -26.78 21.32
C GLN A 251 45.58 -26.56 22.70
N ILE A 252 44.77 -26.43 23.75
CA ILE A 252 45.25 -26.32 25.13
C ILE A 252 45.96 -27.61 25.58
N ALA A 253 45.43 -28.78 25.21
CA ALA A 253 46.06 -30.06 25.49
C ALA A 253 47.42 -30.23 24.78
N LEU A 254 47.51 -29.80 23.51
CA LEU A 254 48.77 -29.80 22.76
C LEU A 254 49.81 -28.86 23.37
N ALA A 255 49.41 -27.64 23.77
CA ALA A 255 50.32 -26.70 24.42
C ALA A 255 50.89 -27.25 25.74
N ARG A 256 50.05 -27.91 26.55
CA ARG A 256 50.49 -28.56 27.80
C ARG A 256 51.42 -29.75 27.56
N ALA A 257 51.23 -30.51 26.48
CA ALA A 257 52.11 -31.60 26.11
C ALA A 257 53.50 -31.09 25.65
N PHE A 258 53.55 -30.00 24.89
CA PHE A 258 54.80 -29.33 24.51
C PHE A 258 55.59 -28.82 25.72
N GLU A 259 54.92 -28.20 26.70
CA GLU A 259 55.58 -27.77 27.95
C GLU A 259 56.14 -28.94 28.76
N GLN A 260 55.50 -30.11 28.72
CA GLN A 260 55.98 -31.31 29.41
C GLN A 260 57.18 -31.94 28.71
N THR A 261 57.26 -31.87 27.37
CA THR A 261 58.44 -32.34 26.62
C THR A 261 59.65 -31.44 26.84
N ASP A 262 59.45 -30.11 26.93
CA ASP A 262 60.55 -29.16 27.21
C ASP A 262 61.09 -29.28 28.64
N ARG A 263 60.25 -29.68 29.61
CA ARG A 263 60.70 -29.94 30.99
C ARG A 263 61.37 -31.31 31.16
N GLY A 264 61.25 -32.23 30.20
CA GLY A 264 61.84 -33.56 30.24
C GLY A 264 63.15 -33.73 29.46
N GLY A 265 63.55 -32.74 28.66
CA GLY A 265 64.69 -32.82 27.73
C GLY A 265 66.00 -32.21 28.22
N GLY A 266 66.24 -32.17 29.54
CA GLY A 266 67.46 -31.62 30.14
C GLY A 266 68.41 -32.68 30.66
N ALA A 267 68.97 -33.57 29.82
CA ALA A 267 70.23 -34.30 30.08
C ALA A 267 70.69 -35.16 28.89
N ALA A 268 71.98 -35.00 28.52
CA ALA A 268 72.78 -35.78 27.55
C ALA A 268 72.47 -35.56 26.05
N GLY A 269 73.41 -35.35 25.13
CA GLY A 269 74.87 -35.43 25.13
C GLY A 269 75.36 -35.29 23.67
N CYS A 270 76.65 -34.98 23.52
CA CYS A 270 77.43 -34.65 22.33
C CYS A 270 77.20 -35.36 20.98
N SER A 271 77.64 -34.63 19.93
CA SER A 271 78.26 -35.04 18.65
C SER A 271 77.42 -35.03 17.36
N GLU A 272 77.56 -33.92 16.63
CA GLU A 272 78.09 -33.90 15.25
C GLU A 272 77.46 -34.84 14.20
N ALA A 273 76.61 -34.27 13.34
CA ALA A 273 76.44 -34.72 11.97
C ALA A 273 76.10 -33.54 11.04
N SER A 274 76.86 -33.50 9.96
CA SER A 274 77.01 -32.45 8.96
C SER A 274 75.82 -32.26 8.00
N ARG A 275 75.59 -30.99 7.63
CA ARG A 275 75.50 -30.43 6.25
C ARG A 275 74.28 -30.80 5.37
N MET A 276 73.54 -29.78 4.92
CA MET A 276 73.52 -29.28 3.52
C MET A 276 72.33 -28.31 3.31
N LEU A 277 72.62 -27.09 2.87
CA LEU A 277 71.65 -26.13 2.31
C LEU A 277 71.08 -26.64 0.97
N PRO A 278 70.00 -26.00 0.48
CA PRO A 278 70.00 -25.56 -0.90
C PRO A 278 69.84 -24.04 -1.00
N THR A 279 70.75 -23.44 -1.75
CA THR A 279 70.66 -22.11 -2.35
C THR A 279 69.50 -22.06 -3.35
N GLY A 280 68.74 -20.96 -3.35
CA GLY A 280 67.98 -20.58 -4.52
C GLY A 280 68.91 -20.34 -5.72
N ARG A 281 68.56 -20.89 -6.87
CA ARG A 281 69.16 -20.54 -8.17
C ARG A 281 68.13 -19.73 -8.94
N CYS A 282 68.56 -18.57 -9.44
CA CYS A 282 67.92 -17.88 -10.55
C CYS A 282 68.00 -18.77 -11.81
N GLU A 283 66.90 -18.87 -12.54
CA GLU A 283 66.77 -18.51 -13.96
C GLU A 283 65.29 -18.22 -14.24
#